data_AF-A0A2A5M1J5-F1
#
_entry.id   AF-A0A2A5M1J5-F1
#
_cell.length_a   1.000
_cell.length_b   1.000
_cell.length_c   1.000
_cell.angle_alpha   90.00
_cell.angle_beta   90.00
_cell.angle_gamma   90.00
#
_symmetry.space_group_name_H-M   'P 1'
#
loop_
_entity.id
_entity.type
_entity.pdbx_description
1 polymer ?
#
loop_
_entity_poly.entity_id
_entity_poly.type
_entity_poly.pdbx_seq_one_letter_code
_entity_poly.pdbx_strand_id
1 'polypeptide(L)'
;MSNQLQGQPYFMPDLSTPRFPKSSRYFGMQARLHTRADGTPQPYLERRFPPHPASMDTFGSYTCAAPDRRDLAAANALGMAGLWWQMSDAAGTTDPDQVVDQPGVAVRLAIDPRGQG
;
A
#
# COMPACT_ATOMS: atom_id res chain seq x y z
N MET A 1 17.30 -46.62 12.91
CA MET A 1 16.66 -45.46 13.56
C MET A 1 16.05 -44.61 12.46
N SER A 2 14.78 -44.88 12.12
CA SER A 2 14.07 -44.17 11.04
C SER A 2 13.45 -42.91 11.61
N ASN A 3 13.95 -41.74 11.21
CA ASN A 3 13.39 -40.46 11.63
C ASN A 3 12.12 -40.19 10.81
N GLN A 4 10.98 -40.53 11.40
CA GLN A 4 9.66 -40.13 10.91
C GLN A 4 9.54 -38.62 11.12
N LEU A 5 9.86 -37.82 10.09
CA LEU A 5 9.45 -36.42 10.03
C LEU A 5 7.94 -36.41 9.88
N GLN A 6 7.24 -36.40 11.02
CA GLN A 6 5.83 -36.07 11.09
C GLN A 6 5.63 -34.72 10.40
N GLY A 7 4.89 -34.75 9.29
CA GLY A 7 4.46 -33.55 8.58
C GLY A 7 3.70 -32.67 9.55
N GLN A 8 4.38 -31.64 10.04
CA GLN A 8 3.72 -30.53 10.72
C GLN A 8 2.62 -30.05 9.77
N PRO A 9 1.35 -29.99 10.20
CA PRO A 9 0.33 -29.42 9.34
C PRO A 9 0.80 -28.01 9.00
N TYR A 10 1.01 -27.73 7.72
CA TYR A 10 1.38 -26.40 7.25
C TYR A 10 0.45 -25.42 7.98
N PHE A 11 1.04 -24.51 8.77
CA PHE A 11 0.30 -23.48 9.45
C PHE A 11 -0.54 -22.79 8.37
N MET A 12 -1.83 -23.08 8.32
CA MET A 12 -2.79 -22.33 7.54
C MET A 12 -2.87 -21.01 8.28
N PRO A 13 -2.26 -19.93 7.78
CA PRO A 13 -2.40 -18.66 8.46
C PRO A 13 -3.90 -18.36 8.47
N ASP A 14 -4.39 -17.87 9.61
CA ASP A 14 -5.71 -17.28 9.62
C ASP A 14 -5.71 -16.12 8.62
N LEU A 15 -6.31 -16.36 7.45
CA LEU A 15 -6.46 -15.36 6.39
C LEU A 15 -7.62 -14.41 6.69
N SER A 16 -8.32 -14.58 7.83
CA SER A 16 -9.29 -13.59 8.28
C SER A 16 -8.59 -12.24 8.37
N THR A 17 -9.14 -11.27 7.62
CA THR A 17 -8.68 -9.91 7.37
C THR A 17 -7.36 -9.53 8.05
N PRO A 18 -6.23 -9.46 7.32
CA PRO A 18 -5.01 -8.83 7.80
C PRO A 18 -5.32 -7.49 8.48
N ARG A 19 -5.09 -7.40 9.79
CA ARG A 19 -5.40 -6.19 10.56
C ARG A 19 -4.32 -5.14 10.36
N PHE A 20 -4.26 -4.60 9.15
CA PHE A 20 -3.51 -3.38 8.91
C PHE A 20 -4.19 -2.20 9.64
N PRO A 21 -3.44 -1.20 10.11
CA PRO A 21 -4.05 0.03 10.61
C PRO A 21 -4.70 0.81 9.45
N LYS A 22 -5.66 1.69 9.74
CA LYS A 22 -6.31 2.58 8.75
C LYS A 22 -5.34 3.44 7.95
N SER A 23 -4.15 3.68 8.49
CA SER A 23 -3.07 4.41 7.84
C SER A 23 -2.30 3.60 6.80
N SER A 24 -2.50 2.28 6.77
CA SER A 24 -1.84 1.40 5.82
C SER A 24 -2.51 1.45 4.45
N ARG A 25 -1.69 1.44 3.41
CA ARG A 25 -2.12 1.22 2.03
C ARG A 25 -2.97 -0.05 1.83
N TYR A 26 -2.77 -1.04 2.69
CA TYR A 26 -3.43 -2.35 2.63
C TYR A 26 -4.57 -2.51 3.63
N PHE A 27 -5.02 -1.43 4.27
CA PHE A 27 -6.23 -1.47 5.11
C PHE A 27 -7.42 -2.05 4.32
N GLY A 28 -8.17 -2.95 4.96
CA GLY A 28 -9.32 -3.64 4.37
C GLY A 28 -9.01 -4.74 3.35
N MET A 29 -7.75 -4.92 2.94
CA MET A 29 -7.38 -5.89 1.91
C MET A 29 -7.36 -7.33 2.45
N GLN A 30 -8.02 -8.23 1.72
CA GLN A 30 -8.03 -9.65 2.03
C GLN A 30 -6.70 -10.31 1.64
N ALA A 31 -6.20 -11.21 2.48
CA ALA A 31 -5.11 -12.10 2.10
C ALA A 31 -5.66 -13.30 1.31
N ARG A 32 -4.89 -13.75 0.32
CA ARG A 32 -5.14 -14.98 -0.44
C ARG A 32 -4.00 -15.95 -0.27
N LEU A 33 -4.22 -17.20 -0.69
CA LEU A 33 -3.25 -18.27 -0.62
C LEU A 33 -2.83 -18.72 -2.01
N HIS A 34 -1.52 -18.75 -2.25
CA HIS A 34 -0.93 -19.38 -3.41
C HIS A 34 -0.29 -20.69 -2.97
N THR A 35 -0.73 -21.80 -3.55
CA THR A 35 -0.09 -23.10 -3.32
C THR A 35 1.11 -23.22 -4.25
N ARG A 36 2.31 -23.29 -3.67
CA ARG A 36 3.56 -23.51 -4.41
C ARG A 36 3.59 -24.90 -5.04
N ALA A 37 4.50 -25.11 -5.99
CA ALA A 37 4.70 -26.39 -6.66
C ALA A 37 5.04 -27.54 -5.70
N ASP A 38 5.64 -27.25 -4.54
CA ASP A 38 5.96 -28.20 -3.48
C ASP A 38 4.80 -28.46 -2.48
N GLY A 39 3.62 -27.90 -2.76
CA GLY A 39 2.43 -28.00 -1.89
C GLY A 39 2.39 -26.98 -0.75
N THR A 40 3.42 -26.15 -0.57
CA THR A 40 3.47 -25.17 0.52
C THR A 40 2.48 -24.03 0.28
N PRO A 41 1.59 -23.72 1.25
CA PRO A 41 0.72 -22.57 1.19
C PRO A 41 1.49 -21.26 1.45
N GLN A 42 1.42 -20.31 0.52
CA GLN A 42 2.03 -18.98 0.66
C GLN A 42 0.95 -17.89 0.67
N PRO A 43 0.73 -17.19 1.82
CA PRO A 43 -0.18 -16.06 1.86
C PRO A 43 0.37 -14.87 1.06
N TYR A 44 -0.51 -14.14 0.39
CA TYR A 44 -0.18 -12.92 -0.34
C TYR A 44 -1.34 -11.93 -0.30
N LEU A 45 -1.07 -10.64 -0.52
CA LEU A 45 -2.10 -9.64 -0.74
C LEU A 45 -2.37 -9.48 -2.23
N GLU A 46 -3.62 -9.25 -2.59
CA GLU A 46 -3.96 -8.90 -3.97
C GLU A 46 -3.26 -7.62 -4.40
N ARG A 47 -2.99 -7.51 -5.71
CA ARG A 47 -2.43 -6.29 -6.27
C ARG A 47 -3.45 -5.16 -6.17
N ARG A 48 -3.10 -4.09 -5.46
CA ARG A 48 -3.86 -2.83 -5.43
C ARG A 48 -3.49 -1.96 -6.64
N PHE A 49 -4.50 -1.40 -7.28
CA PHE A 49 -4.35 -0.32 -8.26
C PHE A 49 -4.83 1.00 -7.64
N PRO A 50 -4.19 2.13 -7.97
CA PRO A 50 -4.68 3.43 -7.51
C PRO A 50 -6.09 3.69 -8.08
N PRO A 51 -6.96 4.40 -7.34
CA PRO A 51 -8.21 4.91 -7.89
C PRO A 51 -7.94 5.78 -9.13
N HIS A 52 -8.95 5.93 -9.99
CA HIS A 52 -8.85 6.87 -11.10
C HIS A 52 -8.77 8.31 -10.54
N PRO A 53 -7.80 9.16 -10.93
CA PRO A 53 -7.63 10.49 -10.33
C PRO A 53 -8.89 11.37 -10.36
N ALA A 54 -9.72 11.24 -11.41
CA ALA A 54 -10.97 12.00 -11.54
C ALA A 54 -12.09 11.54 -10.60
N SER A 55 -11.96 10.37 -9.95
CA SER A 55 -12.92 9.90 -8.93
C SER A 55 -12.53 10.31 -7.51
N MET A 56 -11.50 11.14 -7.34
CA MET A 56 -10.98 11.57 -6.04
C MET A 56 -11.23 13.07 -5.82
N ASP A 57 -11.54 13.42 -4.58
CA ASP A 57 -11.80 14.80 -4.18
C ASP A 57 -10.50 15.49 -3.78
N THR A 58 -10.18 16.59 -4.46
CA THR A 58 -8.95 17.37 -4.21
C THR A 58 -9.15 18.30 -3.04
N PHE A 59 -8.23 18.27 -2.09
CA PHE A 59 -8.25 19.17 -0.94
C PHE A 59 -7.02 20.10 -0.87
N GLY A 60 -6.00 19.86 -1.69
CA GLY A 60 -4.82 20.70 -1.70
C GLY A 60 -3.74 20.28 -2.69
N SER A 61 -2.58 20.89 -2.53
CA SER A 61 -1.37 20.55 -3.27
C SER A 61 -0.14 20.69 -2.37
N TYR A 62 0.90 19.92 -2.68
CA TYR A 62 2.20 19.98 -2.01
C TYR A 62 3.30 20.15 -3.05
N THR A 63 4.13 21.18 -2.92
CA THR A 63 5.28 21.37 -3.82
C THR A 63 6.47 20.59 -3.27
N CYS A 64 6.95 19.61 -4.03
CA CYS A 64 8.15 18.86 -3.66
C CYS A 64 9.39 19.76 -3.72
N ALA A 65 10.23 19.70 -2.71
CA ALA A 65 11.55 20.31 -2.67
C ALA A 65 12.63 19.23 -2.93
N ALA A 66 13.80 19.60 -3.45
CA ALA A 66 14.94 18.68 -3.46
C ALA A 66 15.72 18.78 -2.14
N PRO A 67 16.14 17.67 -1.50
CA PRO A 67 15.86 16.27 -1.82
C PRO A 67 14.70 15.70 -0.99
N ASP A 68 13.45 15.85 -1.44
CA ASP A 68 12.30 15.21 -0.80
C ASP A 68 12.29 13.71 -1.10
N ARG A 69 12.17 12.92 -0.03
CA ARG A 69 11.76 11.53 -0.13
C ARG A 69 10.25 11.45 0.03
N ARG A 70 9.62 10.40 -0.54
CA ARG A 70 8.16 10.18 -0.43
C ARG A 70 7.61 10.19 1.00
N ASP A 71 8.37 9.65 1.95
CA ASP A 71 8.02 9.64 3.36
C ASP A 71 8.10 11.02 4.00
N LEU A 72 9.09 11.83 3.61
CA LEU A 72 9.22 13.21 4.08
C LEU A 72 8.12 14.10 3.49
N ALA A 73 7.87 14.00 2.18
CA ALA A 73 6.79 14.71 1.51
C ALA A 73 5.43 14.40 2.16
N ALA A 74 5.15 13.12 2.46
CA ALA A 74 3.93 12.72 3.15
C ALA A 74 3.86 13.23 4.59
N ALA A 75 4.97 13.22 5.33
CA ALA A 75 5.01 13.79 6.68
C ALA A 75 4.68 15.30 6.66
N ASN A 76 5.22 16.04 5.69
CA ASN A 76 4.99 17.46 5.53
C ASN A 76 3.58 17.79 5.03
N ALA A 77 3.07 17.04 4.06
CA ALA A 77 1.80 17.31 3.39
C ALA A 77 0.58 16.75 4.14
N LEU A 78 0.73 15.57 4.77
CA LEU A 78 -0.35 14.77 5.35
C LEU A 78 -0.18 14.51 6.85
N GLY A 79 0.91 15.00 7.46
CA GLY A 79 1.21 14.82 8.88
C GLY A 79 1.70 13.43 9.27
N MET A 80 1.86 12.51 8.32
CA MET A 80 2.34 11.15 8.60
C MET A 80 3.09 10.53 7.42
N ALA A 81 4.34 10.13 7.67
CA ALA A 81 5.22 9.50 6.68
C ALA A 81 4.61 8.25 6.02
N GLY A 82 3.83 7.47 6.77
CA GLY A 82 3.15 6.26 6.28
C GLY A 82 2.05 6.52 5.25
N LEU A 83 1.64 7.77 5.01
CA LEU A 83 0.57 8.14 4.07
C LEU A 83 1.06 8.48 2.66
N TRP A 84 2.35 8.28 2.35
CA TRP A 84 2.92 8.59 1.03
C TRP A 84 2.12 8.00 -0.14
N TRP A 85 1.48 6.84 0.05
CA TRP A 85 0.69 6.16 -0.96
C TRP A 85 -0.57 6.92 -1.37
N GLN A 86 -1.09 7.81 -0.53
CA GLN A 86 -2.23 8.67 -0.89
C GLN A 86 -1.85 9.69 -1.95
N MET A 87 -0.59 10.17 -1.94
CA MET A 87 -0.08 11.07 -2.97
C MET A 87 0.06 10.32 -4.31
N SER A 88 0.51 9.06 -4.28
CA SER A 88 0.53 8.18 -5.46
C SER A 88 -0.87 7.88 -6.00
N ASP A 89 -1.83 7.59 -5.11
CA ASP A 89 -3.23 7.39 -5.49
C ASP A 89 -3.81 8.66 -6.15
N ALA A 90 -3.55 9.85 -5.60
CA ALA A 90 -4.01 11.13 -6.15
C ALA A 90 -3.41 11.44 -7.55
N ALA A 91 -2.18 10.98 -7.80
CA ALA A 91 -1.50 11.06 -9.09
C ALA A 91 -1.87 9.92 -10.05
N GLY A 92 -2.59 8.89 -9.59
CA GLY A 92 -2.98 7.74 -10.39
C GLY A 92 -1.81 6.81 -10.75
N THR A 93 -0.73 6.83 -9.98
CA THR A 93 0.47 6.03 -10.24
C THR A 93 0.70 4.96 -9.16
N THR A 94 1.24 3.82 -9.57
CA THR A 94 1.71 2.78 -8.63
C THR A 94 3.13 3.04 -8.15
N ASP A 95 3.87 3.90 -8.86
CA ASP A 95 5.27 4.23 -8.62
C ASP A 95 5.37 5.55 -7.83
N PRO A 96 5.71 5.52 -6.54
CA PRO A 96 5.78 6.73 -5.74
C PRO A 96 6.91 7.67 -6.13
N ASP A 97 7.96 7.17 -6.78
CA ASP A 97 9.13 7.99 -7.08
C ASP A 97 8.78 8.99 -8.20
N GLN A 98 7.83 8.65 -9.08
CA GLN A 98 7.22 9.59 -10.05
C GLN A 98 6.56 10.81 -9.41
N VAL A 99 6.17 10.73 -8.14
CA VAL A 99 5.49 11.82 -7.44
C VAL A 99 6.50 12.79 -6.82
N VAL A 100 7.64 12.31 -6.33
CA VAL A 100 8.61 13.12 -5.57
C VAL A 100 9.88 13.47 -6.33
N ASP A 101 10.19 12.78 -7.43
CA ASP A 101 11.38 13.04 -8.25
C ASP A 101 11.24 14.27 -9.17
N GLN A 102 10.20 15.08 -8.97
CA GLN A 102 9.98 16.34 -9.70
C GLN A 102 10.04 17.55 -8.77
N PRO A 103 11.24 17.99 -8.32
CA PRO A 103 11.38 19.19 -7.50
C PRO A 103 10.75 20.43 -8.15
N GLY A 104 10.04 21.22 -7.35
CA GLY A 104 9.33 22.42 -7.80
C GLY A 104 7.96 22.14 -8.44
N VAL A 105 7.60 20.87 -8.66
CA VAL A 105 6.28 20.50 -9.17
C VAL A 105 5.29 20.32 -8.02
N ALA A 106 4.11 20.90 -8.16
CA ALA A 106 3.02 20.74 -7.23
C ALA A 106 2.35 19.38 -7.40
N VAL A 107 2.45 18.53 -6.39
CA VAL A 107 1.74 17.27 -6.27
C VAL A 107 0.32 17.54 -5.77
N ARG A 108 -0.67 16.98 -6.47
CA ARG A 108 -2.07 17.04 -6.06
C ARG A 108 -2.30 16.19 -4.80
N LEU A 109 -3.02 16.75 -3.82
CA LEU A 109 -3.48 16.02 -2.64
C LEU A 109 -4.99 15.77 -2.75
N ALA A 110 -5.39 14.51 -2.68
CA ALA A 110 -6.78 14.11 -2.84
C ALA A 110 -7.14 12.91 -1.95
N ILE A 111 -8.42 12.78 -1.63
CA ILE A 111 -9.00 11.65 -0.89
C ILE A 111 -9.94 10.86 -1.79
N ASP A 112 -9.99 9.54 -1.64
CA ASP A 112 -11.05 8.74 -2.27
C ASP A 112 -12.32 8.86 -1.42
N PRO A 113 -13.41 9.46 -1.93
CA PRO A 113 -14.65 9.66 -1.18
C PRO A 113 -15.36 8.36 -0.81
N ARG A 114 -15.03 7.24 -1.46
CA ARG A 114 -15.61 5.92 -1.12
C ARG A 114 -15.02 5.32 0.15
N GLY A 115 -14.07 6.03 0.78
CA GLY A 115 -13.49 5.66 2.04
C GLY A 115 -12.42 4.58 1.88
N GLN A 116 -11.36 4.76 2.66
CA GLN A 116 -10.40 3.72 2.99
C GLN A 116 -11.16 2.67 3.84
N GLY A 117 -11.77 1.69 3.18
CA GLY A 117 -12.63 0.67 3.80
C GLY A 117 -11.91 -0.17 4.85
#